data_AF-A0A950P6P1-F1
#
_entry.id   AF-A0A950P6P1-F1
#
_cell.length_a   1.000
_cell.length_b   1.000
_cell.length_c   1.000
_cell.angle_alpha   90.00
_cell.angle_beta   90.00
_cell.angle_gamma   90.00
#
_symmetry.space_group_name_H-M   'P 1'
#
loop_
_entity.id
_entity.type
_entity.pdbx_description
1 polymer ?
#
loop_
_entity_poly.entity_id
_entity_poly.type
_entity_poly.pdbx_seq_one_letter_code
_entity_poly.pdbx_strand_id
1 'polypeptide(L)' 'MHKLVNEAGVPAITLGPGHISRAHAPDEYIEIEELRQGACVITALAAALLEIR' A
#
# COMPACT_ATOMS: atom_id res chain seq x y z
N MET A 1 3.14 6.88 9.54
CA MET A 1 4.44 6.19 9.56
C MET A 1 5.48 6.74 8.57
N HIS A 2 5.10 7.51 7.54
CA HIS A 2 6.04 8.06 6.54
C HIS A 2 7.31 8.71 7.12
N LYS A 3 7.17 9.51 8.19
CA LYS A 3 8.32 10.21 8.78
C LYS A 3 9.34 9.30 9.46
N LEU A 4 8.90 8.29 10.22
CA LEU A 4 9.79 7.43 11.00
C LEU A 4 10.80 6.68 10.12
N VAL A 5 10.31 6.07 9.03
CA VAL A 5 11.15 5.26 8.14
C VAL A 5 12.08 6.14 7.28
N ASN A 6 11.59 7.30 6.85
CA ASN A 6 12.38 8.22 6.04
C ASN A 6 13.48 8.91 6.86
N GLU A 7 13.18 9.31 8.10
CA GLU A 7 14.15 9.91 9.02
C GLU A 7 15.20 8.90 9.51
N ALA A 8 14.85 7.60 9.52
CA ALA A 8 15.79 6.52 9.81
C ALA A 8 16.77 6.20 8.65
N GLY A 9 16.66 6.90 7.51
CA GLY A 9 17.53 6.67 6.34
C GLY A 9 17.26 5.37 5.58
N VAL A 10 16.12 4.71 5.85
CA VAL A 10 15.70 3.50 5.15
C VAL A 10 14.93 3.91 3.89
N PRO A 11 15.37 3.51 2.68
CA PRO A 11 14.61 3.77 1.46
C PRO A 11 13.23 3.11 1.55
N ALA A 12 12.18 3.93 1.52
CA ALA A 12 10.82 3.46 1.67
C ALA A 12 9.89 4.14 0.65
N ILE A 13 8.88 3.40 0.20
CA ILE A 13 7.78 3.91 -0.60
C ILE A 13 6.47 3.72 0.18
N THR A 14 5.54 4.66 0.02
CA THR A 14 4.18 4.51 0.54
C THR A 14 3.31 4.00 -0.59
N LEU A 15 2.72 2.82 -0.43
CA LEU A 15 1.82 2.22 -1.41
C LEU A 15 0.62 1.56 -0.70
N GLY A 16 -0.51 1.54 -1.39
CA GLY A 16 -1.75 0.94 -0.94
C GLY A 16 -2.91 1.31 -1.89
N PRO A 17 -4.02 0.55 -1.87
CA PRO A 17 -5.18 0.86 -2.69
C PRO A 17 -5.98 2.05 -2.15
N GLY A 18 -6.88 2.60 -2.96
CA GLY A 18 -7.76 3.70 -2.60
C GLY A 18 -7.12 5.08 -2.75
N HIS A 19 -7.79 6.11 -2.24
CA HIS A 19 -7.36 7.50 -2.33
C HIS A 19 -7.22 8.14 -0.96
N ILE A 20 -6.08 8.80 -0.71
CA ILE A 20 -5.75 9.36 0.61
C ILE A 20 -6.75 10.41 1.09
N SER A 21 -7.44 11.10 0.18
CA SER A 21 -8.48 12.08 0.54
C SER A 21 -9.71 11.46 1.21
N ARG A 22 -9.91 10.14 1.13
CA ARG A 22 -11.00 9.41 1.80
C ARG A 22 -10.58 8.88 3.18
N ALA A 23 -9.29 8.89 3.49
CA ALA A 23 -8.78 8.41 4.77
C ALA A 23 -9.21 9.35 5.91
N HIS A 24 -9.53 8.78 7.07
CA HIS A 24 -10.02 9.50 8.26
C HIS A 24 -11.32 10.30 8.02
N ALA A 25 -12.11 9.90 7.02
CA ALA A 25 -13.45 10.42 6.80
C ALA A 25 -14.50 9.54 7.50
N PRO A 26 -15.66 10.08 7.91
CA PRO A 26 -16.73 9.28 8.53
C PRO A 26 -17.23 8.13 7.65
N ASP A 27 -17.13 8.31 6.33
CA ASP A 27 -17.51 7.37 5.29
C ASP A 27 -16.29 6.71 4.64
N GLU A 28 -15.16 6.56 5.35
CA GLU A 28 -13.94 5.96 4.80
C GLU A 28 -14.20 4.61 4.12
N TYR A 29 -13.81 4.51 2.85
CA TYR A 29 -13.99 3.32 2.04
C TYR A 29 -12.95 3.22 0.92
N ILE A 30 -12.81 2.00 0.39
CA ILE A 30 -12.21 1.71 -0.91
C ILE A 30 -13.21 0.90 -1.74
N GLU A 31 -13.13 1.01 -3.06
CA GLU A 31 -13.92 0.19 -3.96
C GLU A 31 -13.47 -1.27 -3.90
N ILE A 32 -14.39 -2.20 -4.14
CA ILE A 32 -14.07 -3.64 -4.16
C ILE A 32 -12.96 -3.95 -5.19
N GLU A 33 -12.97 -3.25 -6.32
CA GLU A 33 -11.94 -3.39 -7.35
C GLU A 33 -10.59 -2.82 -6.90
N GLU A 34 -10.57 -1.71 -6.16
CA GLU A 34 -9.34 -1.17 -5.56
C GLU A 34 -8.75 -2.16 -4.56
N LEU A 35 -9.59 -2.82 -3.75
CA LEU A 35 -9.16 -3.89 -2.85
C LEU A 35 -8.52 -5.06 -3.61
N ARG A 36 -9.17 -5.53 -4.68
CA ARG A 36 -8.65 -6.62 -5.52
C ARG A 36 -7.31 -6.26 -6.14
N GLN A 37 -7.19 -5.07 -6.71
CA GLN A 37 -5.95 -4.58 -7.31
C GLN A 37 -4.84 -4.43 -6.28
N GLY A 38 -5.15 -3.87 -5.10
CA GLY A 38 -4.22 -3.77 -3.99
C GLY A 38 -3.67 -5.13 -3.57
N ALA A 39 -4.54 -6.14 -3.44
CA ALA A 39 -4.12 -7.50 -3.14
C ALA A 39 -3.18 -8.06 -4.23
N CYS A 40 -3.52 -7.90 -5.52
CA CYS A 40 -2.66 -8.33 -6.63
C CYS A 40 -1.28 -7.66 -6.61
N VAL A 41 -1.21 -6.35 -6.37
CA VAL A 41 0.06 -5.61 -6.35
C VAL A 41 0.93 -6.07 -5.18
N ILE A 42 0.37 -6.17 -3.97
CA ILE A 42 1.14 -6.57 -2.79
C ILE A 42 1.64 -8.01 -2.91
N THR A 43 0.82 -8.94 -3.40
CA THR A 43 1.27 -10.33 -3.59
C THR A 43 2.29 -10.47 -4.72
N ALA A 44 2.14 -9.74 -5.83
CA ALA A 44 3.12 -9.73 -6.91
C ALA A 44 4.47 -9.14 -6.44
N LEU A 45 4.43 -8.06 -5.65
CA LEU A 45 5.64 -7.47 -5.07
C LEU A 45 6.32 -8.46 -4.11
N ALA A 46 5.55 -9.10 -3.23
CA ALA A 46 6.09 -10.09 -2.31
C ALA A 46 6.71 -11.28 -3.06
N ALA A 47 6.02 -11.81 -4.09
CA ALA A 47 6.54 -12.89 -4.92
C ALA A 47 7.85 -12.49 -5.62
N ALA A 48 7.92 -11.28 -6.19
CA ALA A 48 9.11 -10.77 -6.83
C ALA A 48 10.30 -10.60 -5.86
N LEU A 49 10.05 -10.09 -4.64
CA LEU A 49 11.09 -9.91 -3.62
C LEU A 49 11.55 -11.22 -2.97
N LEU A 50 10.67 -12.21 -2.89
CA LEU A 50 10.97 -13.53 -2.34
C LEU A 50 11.45 -14.53 -3.39
N GLU A 51 11.57 -14.11 -4.66
CA GLU A 51 11.95 -14.96 -5.81
C GLU A 51 11.02 -16.18 -5.99
N ILE A 52 9.76 -16.05 -5.55
CA ILE A 52 8.74 -17.07 -5.71
C ILE A 52 8.14 -16.91 -7.10
N ARG A 53 8.29 -17.96 -7.93
CA ARG A 53 7.71 -18.05 -9.27
C ARG A 53 6.26 -18.49 -9.24
#